data_AF-A0A2X1XV73-F1
#
_entry.id   AF-A0A2X1XV73-F1
#
_cell.length_a   1.000
_cell.length_b   1.000
_cell.length_c   1.000
_cell.angle_alpha   90.00
_cell.angle_beta   90.00
_cell.angle_gamma   90.00
#
_symmetry.space_group_name_H-M   'P 1'
#
loop_
_entity.id
_entity.type
_entity.pdbx_description
1 polymer ?
#
loop_
_entity_poly.entity_id
_entity_poly.type
_entity_poly.pdbx_seq_one_letter_code
_entity_poly.pdbx_strand_id
1 'polypeptide(L)'
;MENIIKNLREGYNEIELKIKLDELIKDSIKFSLKGEKFFISLFVYKENEIVGSITANRDAERFMSKDILKSSNGFENLESGDYRITYLLHKEGDVILKIEDEKSPIDSKKEVDIEKDEVKCSEEKWYAGDFHTHTFYSDGKLSPEENIEVAKKEACPSFLQQTTTLIRQDFLKLTY
;
A
#
# COMPACT_ATOMS: atom_id res chain seq x y z
N MET A 1 9.57 15.75 -13.90
CA MET A 1 9.03 16.22 -12.62
C MET A 1 10.17 16.81 -11.79
N GLU A 2 9.94 17.91 -11.05
CA GLU A 2 10.91 18.41 -10.07
C GLU A 2 10.85 17.58 -8.78
N ASN A 3 12.01 17.22 -8.24
CA ASN A 3 12.11 16.51 -6.96
C ASN A 3 11.72 17.43 -5.81
N ILE A 4 10.90 16.93 -4.88
CA ILE A 4 10.54 17.64 -3.66
C ILE A 4 11.32 17.05 -2.49
N ILE A 5 12.01 17.90 -1.73
CA ILE A 5 12.61 17.56 -0.44
C ILE A 5 12.12 18.60 0.56
N LYS A 6 11.34 18.18 1.55
CA LYS A 6 10.78 19.08 2.56
C LYS A 6 10.93 18.50 3.95
N ASN A 7 11.38 19.32 4.90
CA ASN A 7 11.18 19.05 6.32
C ASN A 7 9.73 19.39 6.67
N LEU A 8 8.99 18.40 7.12
CA LEU A 8 7.56 18.51 7.40
C LEU A 8 7.31 19.29 8.69
N ARG A 9 6.25 20.10 8.67
CA ARG A 9 5.78 20.87 9.82
C ARG A 9 4.88 20.01 10.68
N GLU A 10 4.90 20.22 11.99
CA GLU A 10 3.98 19.55 12.89
C GLU A 10 2.53 19.98 12.65
N GLY A 11 1.57 19.12 12.98
CA GLY A 11 0.14 19.35 12.79
C GLY A 11 -0.36 18.97 11.41
N TYR A 12 -1.52 19.54 11.04
CA TYR A 12 -2.15 19.34 9.74
C TYR A 12 -1.59 20.30 8.70
N ASN A 13 -1.17 19.78 7.55
CA ASN A 13 -0.58 20.56 6.48
C ASN A 13 -0.90 19.95 5.10
N GLU A 14 -0.75 20.77 4.06
CA GLU A 14 -0.98 20.39 2.67
C GLU A 14 0.23 20.72 1.79
N ILE A 15 0.44 19.90 0.75
CA ILE A 15 1.47 20.07 -0.27
C ILE A 15 0.84 19.81 -1.64
N GLU A 16 0.96 20.77 -2.54
CA GLU A 16 0.58 20.59 -3.94
C GLU A 16 1.71 19.94 -4.73
N LEU A 17 1.34 19.04 -5.64
CA LEU A 17 2.25 18.28 -6.48
C LEU A 17 1.69 18.18 -7.89
N LYS A 18 2.42 18.69 -8.89
CA LYS A 18 2.03 18.55 -10.30
C LYS A 18 2.84 17.44 -10.96
N ILE A 19 2.15 16.48 -11.56
CA ILE A 19 2.75 15.30 -12.19
C ILE A 19 2.45 15.33 -13.68
N LYS A 20 3.50 15.18 -14.49
CA LYS A 20 3.40 14.96 -15.93
C LYS A 20 4.16 13.69 -16.27
N LEU A 21 3.44 12.68 -16.75
CA LEU A 21 4.01 11.36 -17.08
C LEU A 21 5.10 11.40 -18.15
N ASP A 22 5.03 12.38 -19.06
CA ASP A 22 6.02 12.60 -20.13
C ASP A 22 7.34 13.17 -19.59
N GLU A 23 7.31 13.80 -18.41
CA GLU A 23 8.50 14.34 -17.75
C GLU A 23 9.09 13.36 -16.72
N LEU A 24 8.55 12.15 -16.60
CA LEU A 24 9.08 11.08 -15.77
C LEU A 24 10.07 10.26 -16.58
N ILE A 25 11.33 10.26 -16.16
CA ILE A 25 12.41 9.46 -16.72
C ILE A 25 12.23 7.99 -16.32
N LYS A 26 11.69 7.72 -15.13
CA LYS A 26 11.36 6.35 -14.66
C LYS A 26 9.86 6.06 -14.76
N ASP A 27 9.47 4.88 -14.27
CA ASP A 27 8.09 4.38 -14.31
C ASP A 27 7.29 4.67 -13.04
N SER A 28 7.91 5.23 -11.99
CA SER A 28 7.22 5.50 -10.72
C SER A 28 7.72 6.74 -9.99
N ILE A 29 6.94 7.18 -9.02
CA ILE A 29 7.32 8.19 -8.04
C ILE A 29 7.47 7.50 -6.69
N LYS A 30 8.58 7.79 -6.02
CA LYS A 30 8.88 7.32 -4.67
C LYS A 30 8.58 8.42 -3.66
N PHE A 31 7.81 8.07 -2.63
CA PHE A 31 7.60 8.84 -1.42
C PHE A 31 8.48 8.23 -0.33
N SER A 32 9.49 8.96 0.15
CA SER A 32 10.39 8.52 1.22
C SER A 32 10.22 9.45 2.43
N LEU A 33 9.80 8.87 3.55
CA LEU A 33 9.69 9.53 4.84
C LEU A 33 10.85 9.05 5.72
N LYS A 34 11.63 10.00 6.24
CA LYS A 34 12.73 9.71 7.18
C LYS A 34 12.68 10.62 8.39
N GLY A 35 12.85 10.05 9.58
CA GLY A 35 12.87 10.81 10.83
C GLY A 35 13.08 9.90 12.04
N GLU A 36 13.44 10.48 13.18
CA GLU A 36 13.75 9.68 14.37
C GLU A 36 12.50 9.18 15.09
N LYS A 37 11.70 10.12 15.61
CA LYS A 37 10.47 9.85 16.36
C LYS A 37 9.35 10.73 15.85
N PHE A 38 8.43 10.09 15.17
CA PHE A 38 7.26 10.75 14.63
C PHE A 38 6.11 9.77 14.48
N PHE A 39 4.91 10.32 14.27
CA PHE A 39 3.75 9.62 13.77
C PHE A 39 3.14 10.48 12.67
N ILE A 40 2.89 9.90 11.50
CA ILE A 40 2.29 10.59 10.38
C ILE A 40 1.18 9.75 9.75
N SER A 41 0.08 10.41 9.43
CA SER A 41 -0.93 9.94 8.49
C SER A 41 -0.94 10.90 7.30
N LEU A 42 -0.53 10.39 6.14
CA LEU A 42 -0.41 11.13 4.88
C LEU A 42 -1.36 10.52 3.86
N PHE A 43 -2.08 11.38 3.15
CA PHE A 43 -3.02 11.03 2.10
C PHE A 43 -2.66 11.78 0.84
N VAL A 44 -2.64 11.07 -0.28
CA VAL A 44 -2.42 11.62 -1.62
C VAL A 44 -3.79 11.64 -2.31
N TYR A 45 -4.18 12.82 -2.74
CA TYR A 45 -5.41 13.06 -3.48
C TYR A 45 -5.09 13.40 -4.93
N LYS A 46 -5.91 12.87 -5.83
CA LYS A 46 -6.05 13.40 -7.18
C LYS A 46 -7.49 13.89 -7.29
N GLU A 47 -7.66 15.14 -7.68
CA GLU A 47 -8.96 15.82 -7.62
C GLU A 47 -9.54 15.77 -6.19
N ASN A 48 -10.52 14.90 -5.92
CA ASN A 48 -11.12 14.69 -4.59
C ASN A 48 -11.09 13.24 -4.10
N GLU A 49 -10.40 12.35 -4.81
CA GLU A 49 -10.30 10.93 -4.44
C GLU A 49 -8.93 10.63 -3.82
N ILE A 50 -8.92 9.75 -2.81
CA ILE A 50 -7.67 9.29 -2.19
C ILE A 50 -7.08 8.22 -3.10
N VAL A 51 -5.92 8.52 -3.68
CA VAL A 51 -5.18 7.65 -4.61
C VAL A 51 -3.89 7.09 -3.99
N GLY A 52 -3.62 7.44 -2.73
CA GLY A 52 -2.41 7.06 -2.01
C GLY A 52 -2.54 7.31 -0.53
N SER A 53 -2.01 6.43 0.31
CA SER A 53 -1.92 6.68 1.75
C SER A 53 -0.67 6.08 2.37
N ILE A 54 -0.14 6.79 3.37
CA ILE A 54 0.97 6.33 4.20
C ILE A 54 0.62 6.63 5.65
N THR A 55 0.56 5.59 6.48
CA THR A 55 0.57 5.75 7.93
C THR A 55 1.82 5.12 8.48
N ALA A 56 2.64 5.90 9.17
CA ALA A 56 3.95 5.45 9.62
C ALA A 56 4.38 6.16 10.92
N ASN A 57 5.15 5.44 11.73
CA ASN A 57 5.85 5.95 12.90
C ASN A 57 7.37 5.65 12.87
N ARG A 58 7.87 5.37 11.67
CA ARG A 58 9.23 4.96 11.34
C ARG A 58 9.50 5.34 9.89
N ASP A 59 10.76 5.25 9.48
CA ASP A 59 11.14 5.41 8.07
C ASP A 59 10.26 4.52 7.17
N ALA A 60 9.76 5.12 6.09
CA ALA A 60 8.84 4.45 5.18
C ALA A 60 9.10 4.89 3.74
N GLU A 61 9.08 3.94 2.82
CA GLU A 61 9.14 4.19 1.40
C GLU A 61 7.92 3.57 0.71
N ARG A 62 7.32 4.35 -0.18
CA ARG A 62 6.16 3.94 -0.98
C ARG A 62 6.34 4.41 -2.42
N PHE A 63 5.80 3.63 -3.35
CA PHE A 63 5.93 3.86 -4.77
C PHE A 63 4.53 3.99 -5.38
N MET A 64 4.36 4.94 -6.27
CA MET A 64 3.18 5.08 -7.13
C MET A 64 3.66 5.00 -8.58
N SER A 65 3.26 3.95 -9.29
CA SER A 65 3.81 3.57 -10.60
C SER A 65 2.76 3.67 -11.71
N LYS A 66 3.21 3.85 -12.95
CA LYS A 66 2.35 3.74 -14.16
C LYS A 66 1.71 2.35 -14.28
N ASP A 67 2.36 1.33 -13.70
CA ASP A 67 1.89 -0.05 -13.62
C ASP A 67 1.50 -0.37 -12.17
N ILE A 68 0.23 -0.75 -11.95
CA ILE A 68 -0.35 -0.97 -10.61
C ILE A 68 0.40 -2.07 -9.86
N LEU A 69 0.93 -3.04 -10.59
CA LEU A 69 1.69 -4.17 -10.02
C LEU A 69 3.07 -3.75 -9.50
N LYS A 70 3.42 -2.48 -9.67
CA LYS A 70 4.64 -1.87 -9.14
C LYS A 70 4.32 -0.70 -8.21
N SER A 71 3.05 -0.39 -7.96
CA SER A 71 2.64 0.54 -6.90
C SER A 71 2.69 -0.19 -5.56
N SER A 72 2.99 0.56 -4.49
CA SER A 72 2.88 0.04 -3.13
C SER A 72 1.43 -0.12 -2.72
N ASN A 73 1.16 -1.03 -1.77
CA ASN A 73 -0.16 -1.17 -1.17
C ASN A 73 -0.66 0.18 -0.63
N GLY A 74 -1.93 0.47 -0.90
CA GLY A 74 -2.56 1.74 -0.56
C GLY A 74 -2.29 2.87 -1.56
N PHE A 75 -1.67 2.59 -2.70
CA PHE A 75 -1.51 3.51 -3.84
C PHE A 75 -2.15 2.96 -5.11
N GLU A 76 -2.79 3.85 -5.85
CA GLU A 76 -3.34 3.56 -7.18
C GLU A 76 -2.29 3.73 -8.29
N ASN A 77 -2.74 3.64 -9.53
CA ASN A 77 -1.93 3.91 -10.71
C ASN A 77 -1.54 5.39 -10.79
N LEU A 78 -0.28 5.62 -11.17
CA LEU A 78 0.22 6.96 -11.39
C LEU A 78 -0.28 7.52 -12.72
N GLU A 79 -0.93 8.67 -12.65
CA GLU A 79 -1.44 9.41 -13.80
C GLU A 79 -0.89 10.84 -13.87
N SER A 80 -0.95 11.46 -15.04
CA SER A 80 -0.69 12.91 -15.15
C SER A 80 -1.80 13.68 -14.45
N GLY A 81 -1.47 14.78 -13.79
CA GLY A 81 -2.45 15.64 -13.14
C GLY A 81 -1.89 16.47 -12.00
N ASP A 82 -2.79 17.22 -11.38
CA ASP A 82 -2.53 17.95 -10.15
C ASP A 82 -2.95 17.08 -8.96
N TYR A 83 -2.04 16.90 -8.02
CA TYR A 83 -2.18 16.09 -6.83
C TYR A 83 -2.06 16.98 -5.60
N ARG A 84 -2.81 16.63 -4.57
CA ARG A 84 -2.74 17.27 -3.26
C ARG A 84 -2.36 16.23 -2.23
N ILE A 85 -1.30 16.49 -1.48
CA ILE A 85 -0.87 15.66 -0.37
C ILE A 85 -1.28 16.37 0.90
N THR A 86 -2.11 15.73 1.72
CA THR A 86 -2.45 16.23 3.06
C THR A 86 -1.83 15.31 4.09
N TYR A 87 -1.34 15.86 5.20
CA TYR A 87 -0.83 15.03 6.28
C TYR A 87 -1.13 15.61 7.65
N LEU A 88 -1.29 14.73 8.63
CA LEU A 88 -1.27 15.03 10.05
C LEU A 88 0.01 14.42 10.64
N LEU A 89 0.89 15.27 11.18
CA LEU A 89 2.19 14.86 11.71
C LEU A 89 2.32 15.26 13.18
N HIS A 90 2.80 14.32 14.00
CA HIS A 90 3.35 14.58 15.33
C HIS A 90 4.82 14.15 15.34
N LYS A 91 5.74 14.97 15.88
CA LYS A 91 7.18 14.69 15.79
C LYS A 91 7.95 15.26 16.98
N GLU A 92 9.00 14.55 17.41
CA GLU A 92 9.99 15.07 18.39
C GLU A 92 11.24 15.67 17.69
N GLY A 93 11.36 15.49 16.37
CA GLY A 93 12.52 15.93 15.58
C GLY A 93 12.17 16.24 14.12
N ASP A 94 13.20 16.32 13.28
CA ASP A 94 13.01 16.55 11.85
C ASP A 94 12.45 15.31 11.15
N VAL A 95 11.52 15.55 10.23
CA VAL A 95 10.90 14.51 9.41
C VAL A 95 10.96 14.98 7.98
N ILE A 96 11.77 14.31 7.18
CA ILE A 96 12.00 14.66 5.78
C ILE A 96 11.08 13.82 4.90
N LEU A 97 10.24 14.48 4.12
CA LEU A 97 9.54 13.89 2.99
C LEU A 97 10.31 14.19 1.73
N LYS A 98 10.69 13.14 1.01
CA LYS A 98 11.29 13.21 -0.31
C LYS A 98 10.36 12.56 -1.33
N ILE A 99 10.01 13.29 -2.38
CA ILE A 99 9.23 12.82 -3.52
C ILE A 99 10.09 12.94 -4.77
N GLU A 100 10.39 11.81 -5.39
CA GLU A 100 11.30 11.77 -6.54
C GLU A 100 10.92 10.71 -7.55
N ASP A 101 11.36 10.95 -8.79
CA ASP A 101 11.28 10.00 -9.89
C ASP A 101 12.26 8.83 -9.66
N GLU A 102 11.72 7.62 -9.48
CA GLU A 102 12.49 6.42 -9.15
C GLU A 102 11.92 5.21 -9.88
N LYS A 103 12.74 4.20 -10.16
CA LYS A 103 12.22 2.93 -10.65
C LYS A 103 11.68 2.12 -9.47
N SER A 104 10.43 1.68 -9.55
CA SER A 104 9.87 0.84 -8.48
C SER A 104 10.55 -0.53 -8.48
N PRO A 105 11.06 -1.01 -7.33
CA PRO A 105 11.58 -2.36 -7.18
C PRO A 105 10.47 -3.39 -6.98
N ILE A 106 9.22 -2.95 -6.81
CA ILE A 106 8.06 -3.80 -6.54
C ILE A 106 7.68 -4.53 -7.82
N ASP A 107 7.43 -5.83 -7.69
CA ASP A 107 6.87 -6.66 -8.77
C ASP A 107 5.88 -7.64 -8.14
N SER A 108 4.63 -7.20 -7.98
CA SER A 108 3.56 -8.04 -7.45
C SER A 108 3.01 -9.04 -8.48
N LYS A 109 3.59 -9.14 -9.70
CA LYS A 109 3.28 -10.25 -10.64
C LYS A 109 3.64 -11.62 -10.08
N LYS A 110 4.44 -11.69 -9.01
CA LYS A 110 4.72 -12.94 -8.28
C LYS A 110 3.69 -13.25 -7.21
N GLU A 111 2.76 -12.34 -6.90
CA GLU A 111 1.59 -12.71 -6.12
C GLU A 111 0.76 -13.68 -6.97
N VAL A 112 0.46 -14.84 -6.38
CA VAL A 112 -0.18 -15.96 -7.06
C VAL A 112 -1.43 -15.47 -7.78
N ASP A 113 -1.49 -15.63 -9.11
CA ASP A 113 -2.71 -15.42 -9.88
C ASP A 113 -3.82 -16.25 -9.21
N ILE A 114 -4.78 -15.59 -8.59
CA ILE A 114 -5.99 -16.26 -8.11
C ILE A 114 -6.72 -16.68 -9.40
N GLU A 115 -6.57 -17.95 -9.77
CA GLU A 115 -7.30 -18.53 -10.89
C GLU A 115 -8.79 -18.20 -10.71
N LYS A 116 -9.35 -17.57 -11.74
CA LYS A 116 -10.76 -17.16 -11.87
C LYS A 116 -11.71 -18.12 -11.18
N ASP A 117 -12.57 -17.57 -10.31
CA ASP A 117 -13.77 -18.14 -9.68
C ASP A 117 -14.13 -19.58 -10.07
N GLU A 118 -13.28 -20.55 -9.73
CA GLU A 118 -13.71 -21.93 -9.64
C GLU A 118 -14.35 -22.10 -8.27
N VAL A 119 -15.67 -22.28 -8.26
CA VAL A 119 -16.39 -22.76 -7.08
C VAL A 119 -15.93 -24.20 -6.83
N LYS A 120 -14.83 -24.35 -6.09
CA LYS A 120 -14.24 -25.66 -5.76
C LYS A 120 -15.14 -26.52 -4.88
N CYS A 121 -16.13 -25.92 -4.22
CA CYS A 121 -17.12 -26.64 -3.43
C CYS A 121 -18.46 -25.89 -3.42
N SER A 122 -19.53 -26.55 -3.86
CA SER A 122 -20.90 -26.06 -3.82
C SER A 122 -21.66 -26.50 -2.56
N GLU A 123 -21.04 -27.31 -1.70
CA GLU A 123 -21.64 -27.81 -0.47
C GLU A 123 -21.34 -26.86 0.69
N GLU A 124 -22.37 -26.46 1.41
CA GLU A 124 -22.25 -25.62 2.60
C GLU A 124 -21.63 -26.44 3.75
N LYS A 125 -20.36 -26.18 4.05
CA LYS A 125 -19.61 -26.80 5.15
C LYS A 125 -18.89 -25.73 5.95
N TRP A 126 -18.65 -26.02 7.22
CA TRP A 126 -17.83 -25.18 8.09
C TRP A 126 -16.36 -25.33 7.70
N TYR A 127 -15.74 -24.22 7.33
CA TYR A 127 -14.31 -24.13 7.03
C TYR A 127 -13.55 -23.54 8.21
N ALA A 128 -12.61 -24.30 8.75
CA ALA A 128 -11.63 -23.77 9.70
C ALA A 128 -10.49 -23.12 8.91
N GLY A 129 -10.29 -21.83 9.09
CA GLY A 129 -9.25 -21.09 8.39
C GLY A 129 -9.01 -19.73 9.01
N ASP A 130 -7.79 -19.26 8.86
CA ASP A 130 -7.45 -17.85 9.07
C ASP A 130 -7.63 -17.11 7.74
N PHE A 131 -8.58 -16.18 7.72
CA PHE A 131 -8.92 -15.39 6.53
C PHE A 131 -8.13 -14.08 6.47
N HIS A 132 -7.31 -13.77 7.47
CA HIS A 132 -6.56 -12.52 7.56
C HIS A 132 -5.11 -12.81 7.96
N THR A 133 -4.27 -13.12 6.97
CA THR A 133 -2.84 -13.38 7.17
C THR A 133 -1.99 -12.37 6.41
N HIS A 134 -0.86 -11.97 6.99
CA HIS A 134 0.09 -11.05 6.37
C HIS A 134 1.35 -11.80 5.92
N THR A 135 1.91 -11.43 4.78
CA THR A 135 3.20 -11.91 4.28
C THR A 135 4.21 -10.77 4.28
N PHE A 136 5.49 -11.07 4.02
CA PHE A 136 6.51 -10.03 3.85
C PHE A 136 6.27 -9.08 2.67
N TYR A 137 5.31 -9.39 1.78
CA TYR A 137 4.87 -8.46 0.74
C TYR A 137 4.05 -7.29 1.31
N SER A 138 3.59 -7.37 2.56
CA SER A 138 3.01 -6.26 3.32
C SER A 138 3.84 -5.93 4.57
N ASP A 139 3.36 -6.31 5.75
CA ASP A 139 3.99 -6.10 7.07
C ASP A 139 4.16 -7.42 7.86
N GLY A 140 3.86 -8.56 7.21
CA GLY A 140 4.09 -9.88 7.75
C GLY A 140 5.57 -10.25 7.81
N LYS A 141 5.90 -11.23 8.65
CA LYS A 141 7.28 -11.74 8.79
C LYS A 141 7.58 -12.95 7.91
N LEU A 142 6.54 -13.62 7.43
CA LEU A 142 6.63 -14.91 6.76
C LEU A 142 6.41 -14.77 5.25
N SER A 143 7.03 -15.66 4.49
CA SER A 143 6.70 -15.86 3.08
C SER A 143 5.31 -16.46 2.92
N PRO A 144 4.71 -16.37 1.72
CA PRO A 144 3.55 -17.18 1.35
C PRO A 144 3.66 -18.65 1.71
N GLU A 145 4.77 -19.28 1.33
CA GLU A 145 5.02 -20.71 1.49
C GLU A 145 5.15 -21.07 2.97
N GLU A 146 5.85 -20.24 3.75
CA GLU A 146 5.99 -20.39 5.19
C GLU A 146 4.64 -20.25 5.91
N ASN A 147 3.82 -19.30 5.47
CA ASN A 147 2.45 -19.13 5.99
C ASN A 147 1.57 -20.36 5.69
N ILE A 148 1.68 -20.93 4.50
CA ILE A 148 0.98 -22.18 4.12
C ILE A 148 1.47 -23.35 4.99
N GLU A 149 2.77 -23.45 5.27
CA GLU A 149 3.32 -24.49 6.14
C GLU A 149 2.82 -24.37 7.60
N VAL A 150 2.73 -23.14 8.12
CA VAL A 150 2.18 -22.89 9.46
C VAL A 150 0.70 -23.29 9.50
N ALA A 151 -0.09 -22.88 8.50
CA ALA A 151 -1.51 -23.25 8.44
C ALA A 151 -1.74 -24.76 8.33
N LYS A 152 -0.89 -25.48 7.59
CA LYS A 152 -0.91 -26.95 7.51
C LYS A 152 -0.57 -27.62 8.85
N LYS A 153 0.38 -27.07 9.61
CA LYS A 153 0.75 -27.57 10.94
C LYS A 153 -0.36 -27.36 11.97
N GLU A 154 -1.09 -26.25 11.88
CA GLU A 154 -2.21 -25.88 12.76
C GLU A 154 -3.55 -26.54 12.34
N ALA A 155 -3.53 -27.49 11.39
CA ALA A 155 -4.71 -28.22 10.91
C ALA A 155 -5.86 -27.32 10.38
N CYS A 156 -5.55 -26.16 9.80
CA CYS A 156 -6.52 -25.34 9.06
C CYS A 156 -6.64 -25.85 7.60
N PRO A 157 -7.74 -26.52 7.21
CA PRO A 157 -7.83 -27.19 5.91
C PRO A 157 -8.03 -26.24 4.72
N SER A 158 -8.45 -25.00 4.96
CA SER A 158 -8.62 -23.97 3.94
C SER A 158 -7.73 -22.77 4.27
N PHE A 159 -6.65 -22.63 3.52
CA PHE A 159 -5.76 -21.49 3.58
C PHE A 159 -6.14 -20.52 2.48
N LEU A 160 -6.67 -19.35 2.83
CA LEU A 160 -6.92 -18.28 1.89
C LEU A 160 -5.88 -17.20 2.12
N GLN A 161 -4.92 -17.13 1.21
CA GLN A 161 -3.88 -16.13 1.22
C GLN A 161 -4.48 -14.79 0.76
N GLN A 162 -4.96 -13.98 1.71
CA GLN A 162 -5.28 -12.59 1.43
C GLN A 162 -3.98 -11.77 1.51
N THR A 163 -3.18 -11.74 0.43
CA THR A 163 -2.19 -10.68 0.28
C THR A 163 -2.95 -9.39 0.06
N THR A 164 -3.27 -8.69 1.16
CA THR A 164 -3.86 -7.35 1.19
C THR A 164 -4.76 -7.05 -0.01
N THR A 165 -5.78 -7.90 -0.25
CA THR A 165 -6.96 -7.42 -0.95
C THR A 165 -7.42 -6.28 -0.07
N LEU A 166 -7.36 -5.08 -0.61
CA LEU A 166 -7.96 -3.87 -0.07
C LEU A 166 -8.84 -4.18 1.16
N ILE A 167 -8.43 -3.72 2.34
CA ILE A 167 -9.43 -3.08 3.19
C ILE A 167 -9.83 -1.83 2.40
N ARG A 168 -10.63 -2.07 1.36
CA ARG A 168 -11.69 -1.21 0.94
C ARG A 168 -12.50 -1.15 2.22
N GLN A 169 -12.65 0.03 2.78
CA GLN A 169 -13.76 0.30 3.70
C GLN A 169 -15.09 0.17 2.93
N ASP A 170 -15.28 -0.92 2.19
CA ASP A 170 -16.57 -1.31 1.68
C ASP A 170 -17.22 -2.04 2.84
N PHE A 171 -18.12 -1.33 3.50
CA PHE A 171 -19.14 -1.89 4.36
C PHE A 171 -19.64 -3.20 3.77
N LEU A 172 -19.27 -4.32 4.39
CA LEU A 172 -19.93 -5.61 4.19
C LEU A 172 -21.36 -5.43 4.72
N LYS A 173 -22.27 -5.04 3.83
CA LYS A 173 -23.70 -5.07 4.08
C LYS A 173 -24.11 -6.53 4.07
N LEU A 174 -24.03 -7.18 5.23
CA LEU A 174 -24.68 -8.45 5.48
C LEU A 174 -26.19 -8.19 5.42
N THR A 175 -26.80 -8.46 4.27
CA THR A 175 -28.25 -8.62 4.18
C THR A 175 -28.61 -9.99 4.73
N TYR A 176 -29.38 -9.98 5.82
CA TYR A 176 -30.01 -11.14 6.45
C TYR A 176 -30.99 -11.86 5.52
#